data_AF-A0A7D4UH39-F1
#
_entry.id   AF-A0A7D4UH39-F1
#
_cell.length_a   1.000
_cell.length_b   1.000
_cell.length_c   1.000
_cell.angle_alpha   90.00
_cell.angle_beta   90.00
_cell.angle_gamma   90.00
#
_symmetry.space_group_name_H-M   'P 1'
#
loop_
_entity.id
_entity.type
_entity.pdbx_description
1 polymer ?
#
loop_
_entity_poly.entity_id
_entity_poly.type
_entity_poly.pdbx_seq_one_letter_code
_entity_poly.pdbx_strand_id
1 'polypeptide(L)' 'MMEGEEKKTIDAEVLYQLRHDIRNQLSGMILCLEQLRFELTDPPPDWQYYMDSISDGCKNINKFLDEVK' A
#
# COMPACT_ATOMS: atom_id res chain seq x y z
N MET A 1 26.45 -28.84 -21.65
CA MET A 1 26.29 -27.73 -20.70
C MET A 1 25.00 -27.00 -21.06
N MET A 2 23.98 -27.12 -20.23
CA MET A 2 22.92 -26.12 -20.08
C MET A 2 22.54 -26.18 -18.61
N GLU A 3 23.06 -25.23 -17.83
CA GLU A 3 22.62 -25.00 -16.46
C GLU A 3 21.17 -24.53 -16.56
N GLY A 4 20.24 -25.36 -16.08
CA GLY A 4 18.85 -24.96 -15.96
C GLY A 4 18.79 -23.81 -14.96
N GLU A 5 18.24 -22.67 -15.39
CA GLU A 5 17.89 -21.59 -14.49
C GLU A 5 16.92 -22.14 -13.44
N GLU A 6 17.40 -22.34 -12.21
CA GLU A 6 16.53 -22.60 -11.06
C GLU A 6 15.56 -21.42 -10.94
N LYS A 7 14.31 -21.63 -11.37
CA LYS A 7 13.20 -20.76 -10.98
C LYS A 7 13.17 -20.75 -9.46
N LYS A 8 13.70 -19.69 -8.85
CA LYS A 8 13.48 -19.39 -7.43
C LYS A 8 11.98 -19.18 -7.26
N THR A 9 11.28 -20.24 -6.86
CA THR A 9 9.93 -20.15 -6.35
C THR A 9 10.01 -19.35 -5.05
N ILE A 10 9.46 -18.14 -5.06
CA ILE A 10 9.31 -17.37 -3.82
C ILE A 10 8.37 -18.19 -2.92
N ASP A 11 8.79 -18.39 -1.67
CA ASP A 11 8.00 -19.11 -0.68
C ASP A 11 6.64 -18.41 -0.50
N ALA A 12 5.56 -19.19 -0.58
CA ALA A 12 4.19 -18.70 -0.43
C ALA A 12 3.97 -18.02 0.93
N GLU A 13 4.63 -18.51 1.97
CA GLU A 13 4.56 -17.91 3.31
C GLU A 13 5.22 -16.53 3.34
N VAL A 14 6.37 -16.39 2.67
CA VAL A 14 7.07 -15.11 2.54
C VAL A 14 6.21 -14.09 1.78
N LEU A 15 5.53 -14.51 0.70
CA LEU A 15 4.61 -13.66 -0.03
C LEU A 15 3.38 -13.27 0.80
N TYR A 16 2.85 -14.20 1.59
CA TYR A 16 1.73 -13.94 2.48
C TYR A 16 2.11 -12.89 3.54
N GLN A 17 3.27 -13.06 4.19
CA GLN A 17 3.75 -12.13 5.20
C GLN A 17 4.02 -10.74 4.61
N LEU A 18 4.68 -10.69 3.44
CA LEU A 18 4.91 -9.43 2.74
C LEU A 18 3.60 -8.69 2.43
N ARG A 19 2.60 -9.41 1.95
CA ARG A 19 1.27 -8.85 1.65
C ARG A 19 0.62 -8.29 2.91
N HIS A 20 0.64 -9.05 4.00
CA HIS A 20 0.13 -8.61 5.30
C HIS A 20 0.82 -7.31 5.74
N ASP A 21 2.15 -7.26 5.69
CA ASP A 21 2.92 -6.10 6.14
C ASP A 21 2.63 -4.86 5.30
N ILE A 22 2.51 -5.01 3.97
CA ILE A 22 2.11 -3.89 3.10
C ILE A 22 0.70 -3.41 3.46
N ARG A 23 -0.28 -4.31 3.64
CA ARG A 23 -1.64 -3.91 4.03
C ARG A 23 -1.65 -3.14 5.36
N ASN A 24 -0.84 -3.56 6.31
CA ASN A 24 -0.70 -2.89 7.59
C ASN A 24 -0.13 -1.46 7.43
N GLN A 25 0.92 -1.30 6.61
CA GLN A 25 1.48 0.03 6.32
C GLN A 25 0.46 0.94 5.61
N LEU A 26 -0.27 0.43 4.62
CA LEU A 26 -1.30 1.20 3.92
C LEU A 26 -2.43 1.64 4.84
N SER A 27 -2.83 0.77 5.78
CA SER A 27 -3.82 1.09 6.80
C SER A 27 -3.32 2.20 7.73
N GLY A 28 -2.05 2.14 8.13
CA GLY A 28 -1.38 3.19 8.90
C GLY A 28 -1.36 4.53 8.18
N MET A 29 -1.02 4.54 6.88
CA MET A 29 -1.04 5.76 6.07
C MET A 29 -2.44 6.38 5.99
N ILE A 30 -3.47 5.56 5.75
CA ILE A 30 -4.86 6.04 5.71
C ILE A 30 -5.25 6.67 7.06
N LEU A 31 -4.93 6.02 8.18
CA LEU A 31 -5.22 6.57 9.51
C LEU A 31 -4.51 7.91 9.74
N CYS A 32 -3.23 8.03 9.37
CA CYS A 32 -2.51 9.29 9.46
C CYS A 32 -3.17 10.39 8.62
N LEU A 33 -3.61 10.06 7.40
CA LEU A 33 -4.33 11.01 6.55
C LEU A 33 -5.64 11.47 7.19
N GLU A 34 -6.38 10.57 7.82
CA GLU A 34 -7.61 10.92 8.54
C GLU A 34 -7.35 11.86 9.71
N GLN A 35 -6.35 11.57 10.55
CA GLN A 35 -5.99 12.46 11.66
C GLN A 35 -5.58 13.85 11.17
N LEU A 36 -4.77 13.91 10.12
CA LEU A 36 -4.27 15.16 9.56
C LEU A 36 -5.39 16.03 8.97
N ARG A 37 -6.50 15.43 8.50
CA ARG A 37 -7.70 16.18 8.08
C ARG A 37 -8.39 16.90 9.24
N PHE A 38 -8.29 16.37 10.47
CA PHE A 38 -8.88 16.99 11.65
C PHE A 38 -7.94 18.02 12.30
N GLU A 39 -6.63 17.83 12.21
CA GLU A 39 -5.64 18.71 12.83
C GLU A 39 -5.48 20.06 12.09
N LEU A 40 -5.74 20.11 10.78
CA LEU A 40 -5.53 21.31 9.97
C LEU A 40 -6.79 22.17 9.88
N THR A 41 -6.82 23.27 10.64
CA THR A 41 -8.01 24.15 10.77
C THR A 41 -8.24 25.06 9.57
N ASP A 42 -7.20 25.37 8.78
CA ASP A 42 -7.26 26.20 7.57
C ASP A 42 -6.39 25.58 6.46
N PRO A 43 -6.88 24.52 5.79
CA PRO A 43 -6.10 23.80 4.80
C PRO A 43 -5.91 24.63 3.51
N PRO A 44 -4.72 24.59 2.88
CA PRO A 44 -4.52 25.17 1.55
C PRO A 44 -5.50 24.62 0.50
N PRO A 45 -5.79 25.36 -0.59
CA PRO A 45 -6.80 24.97 -1.58
C PRO A 45 -6.62 23.55 -2.16
N ASP A 46 -5.37 23.13 -2.39
CA ASP A 46 -5.05 21.84 -3.01
C ASP A 46 -4.88 20.71 -1.98
N TRP A 47 -4.95 21.02 -0.69
CA TRP A 47 -4.73 20.06 0.40
C TRP A 47 -5.62 18.83 0.26
N GLN A 48 -6.92 19.06 0.08
CA GLN A 48 -7.91 17.99 -0.02
C GLN A 48 -7.59 17.05 -1.19
N TYR A 49 -7.18 17.61 -2.34
CA TYR A 49 -6.78 16.84 -3.51
C TYR A 49 -5.57 15.95 -3.22
N TYR A 50 -4.54 16.44 -2.54
CA TYR A 50 -3.39 15.62 -2.16
C TYR A 50 -3.78 14.49 -1.21
N MET A 51 -4.62 14.78 -0.20
CA MET A 51 -5.10 13.80 0.76
C MET A 51 -5.92 12.69 0.12
N ASP A 52 -6.81 13.05 -0.81
CA ASP A 52 -7.63 12.09 -1.55
C ASP A 52 -6.77 11.27 -2.51
N SER A 53 -5.82 11.89 -3.22
CA SER A 53 -4.90 11.20 -4.13
C SER A 53 -4.05 10.15 -3.42
N ILE A 54 -3.53 10.47 -2.23
CA ILE A 54 -2.75 9.52 -1.42
C ILE A 54 -3.67 8.39 -0.92
N SER A 55 -4.86 8.72 -0.40
CA SER A 55 -5.83 7.73 0.08
C SER A 55 -6.22 6.74 -1.02
N ASP A 56 -6.50 7.23 -2.23
CA ASP A 56 -6.87 6.40 -3.36
C ASP A 56 -5.69 5.57 -3.87
N GLY A 57 -4.47 6.12 -3.83
CA GLY A 57 -3.24 5.35 -4.03
C GLY A 57 -3.15 4.16 -3.08
N CYS A 58 -3.38 4.37 -1.79
CA CYS A 58 -3.34 3.28 -0.80
C CYS A 58 -4.40 2.21 -1.07
N LYS A 59 -5.63 2.61 -1.43
CA LYS A 59 -6.72 1.68 -1.78
C LYS A 59 -6.40 0.87 -3.05
N ASN A 60 -5.81 1.52 -4.06
CA ASN A 60 -5.42 0.86 -5.29
C ASN A 60 -4.31 -0.17 -5.06
N ILE A 61 -3.31 0.15 -4.24
CA ILE A 61 -2.26 -0.83 -3.89
C ILE A 61 -2.88 -2.02 -3.15
N ASN A 62 -3.78 -1.78 -2.18
CA ASN A 62 -4.50 -2.86 -1.51
C ASN A 62 -5.24 -3.77 -2.50
N LYS A 63 -5.93 -3.18 -3.48
CA LYS A 63 -6.61 -3.94 -4.53
C LYS A 63 -5.62 -4.77 -5.36
N PHE A 64 -4.48 -4.21 -5.77
CA PHE A 64 -3.46 -4.96 -6.51
C PHE A 64 -2.89 -6.12 -5.70
N LEU A 65 -2.73 -5.96 -4.38
CA LEU A 65 -2.31 -7.05 -3.50
C LEU A 65 -3.32 -8.20 -3.44
N ASP A 66 -4.60 -7.96 -3.71
CA ASP A 66 -5.62 -9.02 -3.81
C ASP A 66 -5.53 -9.79 -5.14
N GLU A 67 -5.01 -9.14 -6.20
CA GLU A 67 -4.86 -9.72 -7.54
C GLU A 67 -3.61 -10.61 -7.67
N VAL A 68 -2.58 -10.38 -6.84
CA VAL A 68 -1.36 -11.20 -6.80
C VAL A 68 -1.65 -12.54 -6.11
N LYS A 69 -1.85 -13.60 -6.88
CA LYS A 69 -2.00 -14.98 -6.35
C LYS A 69 -0.67 -15.69 -6.20
#